data_AF-A0A7Y1GIK8-F1
#
_entry.id   AF-A0A7Y1GIK8-F1
#
_cell.length_a   1.000
_cell.length_b   1.000
_cell.length_c   1.000
_cell.angle_alpha   90.00
_cell.angle_beta   90.00
_cell.angle_gamma   90.00
#
_symmetry.space_group_name_H-M   'P 1'
#
loop_
_entity.id
_entity.type
_entity.pdbx_description
1 polymer ?
#
loop_
_entity_poly.entity_id
_entity_poly.type
_entity_poly.pdbx_seq_one_letter_code
_entity_poly.pdbx_strand_id
1 'polypeptide(L)'
;MLRSLHSIPGLLAALLVMLLAISGATLALNPALEHLQAPPAAADISVAQLAGRVAGQLGGIEQIRRTPSGTLVVYHREHGQTLASRADPQPGALPAPYTPPALAPWVTAL
;
A
#
# COMPACT_ATOMS: atom_id res chain seq x y z
N MET A 1 38.93 -7.09 35.41
CA MET A 1 38.82 -6.64 34.00
C MET A 1 37.60 -7.24 33.26
N LEU A 2 36.58 -7.75 33.96
CA LEU A 2 35.36 -8.34 33.35
C LEU A 2 34.43 -7.32 32.65
N ARG A 3 34.51 -6.03 33.02
CA ARG A 3 33.66 -4.97 32.44
C ARG A 3 33.90 -4.74 30.95
N SER A 4 35.16 -4.78 30.49
CA SER A 4 35.50 -4.61 29.07
C SER A 4 35.17 -5.85 28.25
N LEU A 5 35.22 -7.04 28.85
CA LEU A 5 34.85 -8.30 28.20
C LEU A 5 33.34 -8.40 27.90
N HIS A 6 32.49 -7.63 28.60
CA HIS A 6 31.05 -7.56 28.33
C HIS A 6 30.64 -6.32 27.53
N SER A 7 31.40 -5.22 27.58
CA SER A 7 30.99 -3.96 26.96
C SER A 7 31.04 -4.00 25.43
N ILE A 8 32.03 -4.66 24.83
CA ILE A 8 32.16 -4.80 23.37
C ILE A 8 31.02 -5.66 22.79
N PRO A 9 30.77 -6.90 23.26
CA PRO A 9 29.65 -7.68 22.75
C PRO A 9 28.30 -7.04 23.06
N GLY A 10 28.15 -6.38 24.22
CA GLY A 10 26.95 -5.61 24.55
C GLY A 10 26.71 -4.43 23.59
N LEU A 11 27.76 -3.71 23.20
CA LEU A 11 27.66 -2.62 22.23
C LEU A 11 27.25 -3.12 20.85
N LEU A 12 27.83 -4.25 20.40
CA LEU A 12 27.45 -4.88 19.13
C LEU A 12 25.99 -5.34 19.15
N ALA A 13 25.55 -5.97 20.23
CA ALA A 13 24.16 -6.38 20.39
C ALA A 13 23.21 -5.18 20.40
N ALA A 14 23.56 -4.10 21.11
CA ALA A 14 22.77 -2.87 21.13
C ALA A 14 22.67 -2.22 19.75
N LEU A 15 23.78 -2.19 18.99
CA LEU A 15 23.79 -1.68 17.61
C LEU A 15 22.90 -2.53 16.70
N LEU A 16 22.99 -3.86 16.80
CA LEU A 16 22.13 -4.76 16.06
C LEU A 16 20.65 -4.52 16.39
N VAL A 17 20.29 -4.47 17.67
CA VAL A 17 18.91 -4.19 18.11
C VAL A 17 18.43 -2.84 17.58
N MET A 18 19.28 -1.81 17.61
CA MET A 18 18.95 -0.50 17.06
C MET A 18 18.65 -0.56 15.56
N LEU A 19 19.47 -1.28 14.78
CA LEU A 19 19.25 -1.48 13.34
C LEU A 19 17.94 -2.23 13.06
N LEU A 20 17.65 -3.30 13.82
CA LEU A 20 16.39 -4.02 13.69
C LEU A 20 15.19 -3.13 14.08
N ALA A 21 15.31 -2.35 15.15
CA ALA A 21 14.23 -1.47 15.60
C ALA A 21 13.93 -0.37 14.57
N ILE A 22 14.96 0.24 13.99
CA ILE A 22 14.79 1.24 12.92
C ILE A 22 14.15 0.59 11.69
N SER A 23 14.62 -0.60 11.30
CA SER A 23 14.04 -1.35 10.16
C SER A 23 12.58 -1.73 10.42
N GLY A 24 12.26 -2.23 11.61
CA GLY A 24 10.89 -2.55 12.00
C GLY A 24 9.98 -1.31 12.03
N ALA A 25 10.49 -0.19 12.53
CA ALA A 25 9.76 1.07 12.57
C ALA A 25 9.45 1.61 11.16
N THR A 26 10.41 1.55 10.24
CA THR A 26 10.18 1.97 8.84
C THR A 26 9.18 1.04 8.13
N LEU A 27 9.27 -0.27 8.36
CA LEU A 27 8.32 -1.25 7.82
C LEU A 27 6.89 -1.07 8.38
N ALA A 28 6.75 -0.72 9.65
CA ALA A 28 5.46 -0.53 10.30
C ALA A 28 4.78 0.80 9.88
N LEU A 29 5.54 1.79 9.44
CA LEU A 29 4.99 3.12 9.14
C LEU A 29 4.05 3.11 7.93
N ASN A 30 4.42 2.39 6.86
CA ASN A 30 3.60 2.34 5.64
C ASN A 30 2.19 1.77 5.87
N PRO A 31 2.01 0.56 6.45
CA PRO A 31 0.67 0.04 6.73
C PRO A 31 -0.11 0.89 7.74
N ALA A 32 0.57 1.53 8.71
CA ALA A 32 -0.09 2.45 9.65
C ALA A 32 -0.66 3.69 8.95
N LEU A 33 0.10 4.31 8.04
CA LEU A 33 -0.37 5.44 7.23
C LEU A 33 -1.46 5.01 6.24
N GLU A 34 -1.30 3.85 5.60
CA GLU A 34 -2.31 3.30 4.71
C GLU A 34 -3.63 3.03 5.44
N HIS A 35 -3.59 2.54 6.68
CA HIS A 35 -4.79 2.33 7.49
C HIS A 35 -5.50 3.66 7.83
N LEU A 36 -4.73 4.71 8.14
CA LEU A 36 -5.29 6.04 8.40
C LEU A 36 -5.92 6.69 7.15
N GLN A 37 -5.38 6.38 5.98
CA GLN A 37 -5.86 6.88 4.67
C GLN A 37 -6.85 5.94 3.99
N ALA A 38 -7.11 4.77 4.58
CA ALA A 38 -8.01 3.79 4.04
C ALA A 38 -9.42 4.41 3.99
N PRO A 39 -10.14 4.29 2.86
CA PRO A 39 -11.53 4.68 2.81
C PRO A 39 -12.31 3.96 3.92
N PRO A 40 -13.32 4.63 4.53
CA PRO A 40 -14.20 3.95 5.47
C PRO A 40 -14.74 2.67 4.84
N ALA A 41 -14.98 1.64 5.68
CA ALA A 41 -15.46 0.33 5.24
C ALA A 41 -16.51 0.52 4.15
N ALA A 42 -16.24 -0.07 2.97
CA ALA A 42 -16.95 0.23 1.74
C ALA A 42 -18.45 0.31 2.03
N ALA A 43 -19.03 1.50 1.82
CA ALA A 43 -20.48 1.69 1.81
C ALA A 43 -21.10 0.54 1.00
N ASP A 44 -22.26 0.01 1.41
CA ASP A 44 -22.94 -1.19 0.90
C ASP A 44 -23.16 -1.22 -0.64
N ILE A 45 -22.09 -1.21 -1.42
CA ILE A 45 -22.06 -1.19 -2.87
C ILE A 45 -21.66 -2.57 -3.34
N SER A 46 -22.51 -3.16 -4.17
CA SER A 46 -22.17 -4.44 -4.79
C SER A 46 -21.00 -4.28 -5.77
N VAL A 47 -20.25 -5.36 -5.97
CA VAL A 47 -19.16 -5.41 -6.96
C VAL A 47 -19.66 -5.02 -8.36
N ALA A 48 -20.90 -5.41 -8.71
CA ALA A 48 -21.52 -5.06 -9.98
C ALA A 48 -21.77 -3.55 -10.14
N GLN A 49 -22.27 -2.89 -9.09
CA GLN A 49 -22.47 -1.43 -9.10
C GLN A 49 -21.13 -0.69 -9.18
N LEU A 50 -20.11 -1.15 -8.47
CA LEU A 50 -18.76 -0.59 -8.58
C LEU A 50 -18.21 -0.75 -10.00
N ALA A 51 -18.26 -1.95 -10.56
CA ALA A 51 -17.76 -2.24 -11.91
C ALA A 51 -18.51 -1.40 -12.96
N GLY A 52 -19.83 -1.28 -12.86
CA GLY A 52 -20.62 -0.43 -13.75
C GLY A 52 -20.24 1.05 -13.67
N ARG A 53 -19.96 1.57 -12.46
CA ARG A 53 -19.52 2.95 -12.30
C ARG A 53 -18.15 3.20 -12.93
N VAL A 54 -17.18 2.31 -12.66
CA VAL A 54 -15.82 2.43 -13.20
C VAL A 54 -15.84 2.30 -14.74
N ALA A 55 -16.64 1.36 -15.28
CA ALA A 55 -16.80 1.20 -16.73
C ALA A 55 -17.45 2.40 -17.42
N GLY A 56 -18.24 3.20 -16.71
CA GLY A 56 -18.79 4.46 -17.23
C GLY A 56 -17.76 5.61 -17.29
N GLN A 57 -16.64 5.50 -16.57
CA GLN A 57 -15.62 6.55 -16.49
C GLN A 57 -14.32 6.19 -17.21
N LEU A 58 -13.96 4.91 -17.27
CA LEU A 58 -12.72 4.41 -17.88
C LEU A 58 -13.03 3.37 -18.96
N GLY A 59 -12.43 3.56 -20.14
CA GLY A 59 -12.43 2.55 -21.20
C GLY A 59 -11.30 1.53 -21.00
N GLY A 60 -11.43 0.36 -21.63
CA GLY A 60 -10.34 -0.62 -21.70
C GLY A 60 -9.93 -1.22 -20.35
N ILE A 61 -10.86 -1.34 -19.40
CA ILE A 61 -10.60 -1.95 -18.09
C ILE A 61 -10.25 -3.42 -18.27
N GLU A 62 -9.13 -3.83 -17.67
CA GLU A 62 -8.64 -5.21 -17.71
C GLU A 62 -8.81 -5.89 -16.35
N GLN A 63 -8.62 -5.13 -15.26
CA GLN A 63 -8.70 -5.69 -13.92
C GLN A 63 -9.10 -4.63 -12.89
N ILE A 64 -9.99 -5.00 -11.96
CA ILE A 64 -10.25 -4.26 -10.73
C ILE A 64 -9.69 -5.10 -9.57
N ARG A 65 -8.79 -4.52 -8.79
CA ARG A 65 -8.11 -5.18 -7.66
C ARG A 65 -8.29 -4.36 -6.39
N ARG A 66 -8.60 -5.02 -5.29
CA ARG A 66 -8.54 -4.42 -3.96
C ARG A 66 -7.17 -4.72 -3.33
N THR A 67 -6.46 -3.70 -2.86
CA THR A 67 -5.20 -3.86 -2.13
C THR A 67 -5.47 -4.34 -0.70
N PRO A 68 -4.45 -4.84 0.02
CA PRO A 68 -4.57 -5.17 1.45
C PRO A 68 -5.02 -3.98 2.31
N SER A 69 -4.63 -2.76 1.94
CA SER A 69 -5.10 -1.51 2.55
C SER A 69 -6.54 -1.13 2.23
N GLY A 70 -7.23 -1.93 1.41
CA GLY A 70 -8.62 -1.69 1.04
C GLY A 70 -8.80 -0.70 -0.12
N THR A 71 -7.71 -0.17 -0.69
CA THR A 71 -7.74 0.70 -1.88
C THR A 71 -8.18 -0.10 -3.10
N LEU A 72 -9.09 0.46 -3.91
CA LEU A 72 -9.50 -0.13 -5.17
C LEU A 72 -8.64 0.44 -6.30
N VAL A 73 -7.92 -0.44 -7.00
CA VAL A 73 -7.04 -0.11 -8.12
C VAL A 73 -7.62 -0.73 -9.39
N VAL A 74 -7.74 0.08 -10.43
CA VAL A 74 -8.28 -0.29 -11.74
C VAL A 74 -7.14 -0.23 -12.75
N TYR A 75 -6.80 -1.39 -13.29
CA TYR A 75 -5.89 -1.51 -14.42
C TYR A 75 -6.69 -1.40 -15.71
N HIS A 76 -6.29 -0.48 -16.58
CA HIS A 76 -6.95 -0.20 -17.84
C HIS A 76 -5.92 0.12 -18.92
N ARG A 77 -6.30 -0.07 -20.19
CA ARG A 77 -5.48 0.32 -21.33
C ARG A 77 -6.00 1.58 -21.98
N GLU A 78 -5.09 2.53 -22.16
CA GLU A 78 -5.33 3.77 -22.90
C GLU A 78 -4.20 3.97 -23.90
N HIS A 79 -4.52 4.22 -25.17
CA HIS A 79 -3.53 4.42 -26.25
C HIS A 79 -2.44 3.33 -26.33
N GLY A 80 -2.79 2.07 -26.03
CA GLY A 80 -1.87 0.94 -26.03
C GLY A 80 -0.97 0.82 -24.80
N GLN A 81 -1.10 1.71 -23.80
CA GLN A 81 -0.36 1.65 -22.54
C GLN A 81 -1.25 1.12 -21.41
N THR A 82 -0.71 0.26 -20.56
CA THR A 82 -1.38 -0.21 -19.35
C THR A 82 -1.17 0.81 -18.22
N LEU A 83 -2.28 1.36 -17.73
CA LEU A 83 -2.32 2.36 -16.68
C LEU A 83 -3.05 1.82 -15.44
N ALA A 84 -2.75 2.38 -14.27
CA ALA A 84 -3.42 2.05 -13.02
C ALA A 84 -4.05 3.32 -12.42
N SER A 85 -5.34 3.25 -12.11
CA SER A 85 -6.09 4.35 -11.49
C SER A 85 -6.75 3.88 -10.20
N ARG A 86 -6.73 4.72 -9.17
CA ARG A 86 -7.48 4.52 -7.93
C ARG A 86 -8.97 4.79 -8.22
N ALA A 87 -9.82 3.82 -7.90
CA ALA A 87 -11.26 3.99 -7.89
C ALA A 87 -11.72 4.32 -6.47
N ASP A 88 -12.64 5.27 -6.36
CA ASP A 88 -13.30 5.60 -5.10
C ASP A 88 -14.69 4.95 -5.08
N PRO A 89 -15.05 4.22 -4.00
CA PRO A 89 -16.40 3.70 -3.84
C PRO A 89 -17.46 4.80 -3.62
N GLN A 90 -17.09 6.03 -3.27
CA GLN A 90 -18.04 7.15 -3.18
C GLN A 90 -18.48 7.66 -4.56
N PRO A 91 -19.76 8.06 -4.72
CA PRO A 91 -20.24 8.63 -5.97
C PRO A 91 -19.55 9.96 -6.30
N GLY A 92 -19.22 10.19 -7.58
CA GLY A 92 -18.75 11.49 -8.08
C GLY A 92 -17.25 11.75 -7.99
N ALA A 93 -16.48 10.86 -7.34
CA ALA A 93 -15.04 10.92 -7.38
C ALA A 93 -14.52 10.42 -8.75
N LEU A 94 -13.63 11.21 -9.36
CA LEU A 94 -12.96 10.85 -10.59
C LEU A 94 -11.82 9.86 -10.30
N PRO A 95 -11.59 8.86 -11.17
CA PRO A 95 -10.43 7.99 -11.04
C PRO A 95 -9.14 8.82 -11.07
N ALA A 96 -8.32 8.71 -10.04
CA ALA A 96 -7.03 9.39 -9.95
C ALA A 96 -5.90 8.41 -10.28
N PRO A 97 -4.75 8.85 -10.84
CA PRO A 97 -3.60 7.97 -11.06
C PRO A 97 -3.20 7.25 -9.77
N TYR A 98 -2.96 5.95 -9.85
CA TYR A 98 -2.47 5.17 -8.72
C TYR A 98 -0.94 5.26 -8.65
N THR A 99 -0.42 5.88 -7.60
CA THR A 99 1.02 5.86 -7.29
C THR A 99 1.31 4.67 -6.37
N PRO A 100 2.12 3.69 -6.81
CA PRO A 100 2.55 2.61 -5.93
C PRO A 100 3.39 3.15 -4.76
N PRO A 101 3.45 2.44 -3.63
CA PRO A 101 4.26 2.85 -2.49
C PRO A 101 5.73 3.02 -2.90
N ALA A 102 6.42 3.99 -2.29
CA ALA A 102 7.82 4.29 -2.57
C ALA A 102 8.79 3.17 -2.14
N LEU A 103 8.34 2.27 -1.26
CA LEU A 103 9.07 1.10 -0.84
C LEU A 103 8.97 0.00 -1.90
N ALA A 104 10.05 -0.74 -2.10
CA ALA A 104 10.10 -1.75 -3.14
C ALA A 104 9.04 -2.85 -2.89
N PRO A 105 8.36 -3.37 -3.93
CA PRO A 105 7.26 -4.33 -3.76
C PRO A 105 7.66 -5.60 -3.00
N TRP A 106 8.91 -6.06 -3.09
CA TRP A 106 9.40 -7.22 -2.36
C TRP A 106 9.54 -7.00 -0.85
N VAL A 107 9.59 -5.74 -0.41
CA VAL A 107 9.58 -5.36 1.00
C VAL A 107 8.17 -5.46 1.58
N THR A 108 7.15 -5.16 0.77
CA THR A 108 5.74 -5.16 1.20
C THR A 108 4.96 -6.42 0.79
N ALA A 109 5.54 -7.30 -0.03
CA ALA A 109 4.92 -8.54 -0.52
C ALA A 109 5.31 -9.80 0.28
N LEU A 110 5.98 -9.65 1.42
CA LEU A 110 6.30 -10.74 2.36
C LEU A 110 5.11 -11.10 3.24
#